data_AF-A0A929K762-F1
#
_entry.id   AF-A0A929K762-F1
#
_cell.length_a   1.000
_cell.length_b   1.000
_cell.length_c   1.000
_cell.angle_alpha   90.00
_cell.angle_beta   90.00
_cell.angle_gamma   90.00
#
_symmetry.space_group_name_H-M   'P 1'
#
loop_
_entity.id
_entity.type
_entity.pdbx_description
1 polymer ?
#
loop_
_entity_poly.entity_id
_entity_poly.type
_entity_poly.pdbx_seq_one_letter_code
_entity_poly.pdbx_strand_id
1 'polypeptide(L)'
;MKKLFITMTTGLLALSFFAFNTPYLQAEKEKALYVGMDKCKECHPGHVDSYLSWIYARNFRVIQMRKKDHDPGCLPCHTTGFGKPGGFV
;
A
#
# COMPACT_ATOMS: atom_id res chain seq x y z
N MET A 1 -28.48 -46.49 -8.53
CA MET A 1 -28.80 -45.05 -8.34
C MET A 1 -28.21 -44.46 -7.06
N LYS A 2 -28.45 -45.04 -5.86
CA LYS A 2 -27.86 -44.55 -4.59
C LYS A 2 -26.33 -44.42 -4.57
N LYS A 3 -25.60 -45.42 -5.12
CA LYS A 3 -24.13 -45.39 -5.17
C LYS A 3 -23.58 -44.23 -6.02
N LEU A 4 -24.27 -43.90 -7.12
CA LEU A 4 -23.91 -42.78 -8.00
C LEU A 4 -24.15 -41.42 -7.31
N PHE A 5 -25.25 -41.31 -6.55
CA PHE A 5 -25.56 -40.12 -5.75
C PHE A 5 -24.56 -39.90 -4.62
N ILE A 6 -24.12 -40.98 -3.95
CA ILE A 6 -23.11 -40.92 -2.88
C ILE A 6 -21.76 -40.51 -3.46
N THR A 7 -21.33 -41.08 -4.59
CA THR A 7 -20.04 -40.70 -5.22
C THR A 7 -20.03 -39.26 -5.72
N MET A 8 -21.16 -38.75 -6.24
CA MET A 8 -21.27 -37.36 -6.69
C MET A 8 -21.21 -36.37 -5.53
N THR A 9 -21.87 -36.70 -4.40
CA THR A 9 -21.88 -35.83 -3.21
C THR A 9 -20.53 -35.80 -2.50
N THR A 10 -19.83 -36.94 -2.40
CA THR A 10 -18.46 -36.96 -1.87
C THR A 10 -17.46 -36.24 -2.77
N GLY A 11 -17.64 -36.32 -4.10
CA GLY A 11 -16.81 -35.60 -5.06
C GLY A 11 -16.97 -34.09 -4.96
N LEU A 12 -18.22 -33.60 -4.81
CA LEU A 12 -18.47 -32.17 -4.59
C LEU A 12 -17.88 -31.67 -3.28
N LEU A 13 -18.07 -32.41 -2.18
CA LEU A 13 -17.52 -32.06 -0.87
C LEU A 13 -15.99 -32.00 -0.89
N ALA A 14 -15.32 -32.93 -1.58
CA ALA A 14 -13.87 -32.92 -1.74
C ALA A 14 -13.38 -31.70 -2.56
N LEU A 15 -14.08 -31.32 -3.63
CA LEU A 15 -13.78 -30.11 -4.40
C LEU A 15 -13.96 -28.83 -3.58
N SER A 16 -15.04 -28.74 -2.80
CA SER A 16 -15.29 -27.58 -1.93
C SER A 16 -14.24 -27.44 -0.84
N PHE A 17 -13.78 -28.55 -0.25
CA PHE A 17 -12.71 -28.54 0.75
C PHE A 17 -11.37 -28.09 0.14
N PHE A 18 -11.07 -28.52 -1.09
CA PHE A 18 -9.87 -28.10 -1.81
C PHE A 18 -9.90 -26.62 -2.18
N ALA A 19 -11.06 -26.10 -2.63
CA ALA A 19 -11.24 -24.70 -2.96
C ALA A 19 -11.17 -23.75 -1.75
N PHE A 20 -11.56 -24.22 -0.55
CA PHE A 20 -11.46 -23.42 0.68
C PHE A 20 -10.05 -23.41 1.29
N ASN A 21 -9.24 -24.45 1.06
CA ASN A 21 -7.90 -24.58 1.64
C ASN A 21 -6.76 -24.15 0.70
N THR A 22 -7.08 -23.60 -0.48
CA THR A 22 -6.04 -23.07 -1.38
C THR A 22 -5.53 -21.73 -0.85
N PRO A 23 -4.26 -21.63 -0.41
CA PRO A 23 -3.68 -20.39 0.13
C PRO A 23 -3.66 -19.24 -0.90
N TYR A 24 -3.82 -19.58 -2.19
CA TYR A 24 -3.89 -18.63 -3.29
C TYR A 24 -5.13 -17.71 -3.24
N LEU A 25 -6.26 -18.16 -2.66
CA LEU A 25 -7.46 -17.32 -2.49
C LEU A 25 -7.39 -16.42 -1.25
N GLN A 26 -6.42 -16.66 -0.36
CA GLN A 26 -6.29 -15.98 0.93
C GLN A 26 -5.12 -14.98 0.97
N ALA A 27 -4.47 -14.71 -0.16
CA ALA A 27 -3.48 -13.65 -0.28
C ALA A 27 -4.19 -12.30 -0.17
N GLU A 28 -4.44 -11.85 1.07
CA GLU A 28 -4.76 -10.46 1.32
C GLU A 28 -3.57 -9.64 0.79
N LYS A 29 -3.84 -8.82 -0.22
CA LYS A 29 -2.83 -7.99 -0.86
C LYS A 29 -2.21 -7.10 0.21
N GLU A 30 -1.03 -7.46 0.70
CA GLU A 30 -0.28 -6.67 1.65
C GLU A 30 -0.18 -5.24 1.08
N LYS A 31 -0.81 -4.28 1.76
CA LYS A 31 -0.90 -2.92 1.23
C LYS A 31 0.45 -2.26 1.45
N ALA A 32 1.10 -1.89 0.36
CA ALA A 32 2.33 -1.12 0.42
C ALA A 32 2.13 0.14 1.28
N LEU A 33 3.11 0.41 2.15
CA LEU A 33 3.15 1.57 3.02
C LEU A 33 4.08 2.64 2.43
N TYR A 34 3.77 3.90 2.68
CA TYR A 34 4.75 4.97 2.50
C TYR A 34 5.79 4.86 3.63
N VAL A 35 7.08 5.01 3.30
CA VAL A 35 8.20 4.76 4.25
C VAL A 35 9.16 5.95 4.42
N GLY A 36 8.98 7.01 3.63
CA GLY A 36 9.86 8.18 3.62
C GLY A 36 11.19 7.96 2.90
N MET A 37 11.86 9.06 2.53
CA MET A 37 13.10 8.99 1.73
C MET A 37 14.30 8.48 2.51
N ASP A 38 14.29 8.54 3.85
CA ASP A 38 15.41 8.11 4.68
C ASP A 38 15.70 6.62 4.50
N LYS A 39 14.66 5.80 4.33
CA LYS A 39 14.79 4.38 3.98
C LYS A 39 15.41 4.16 2.61
N CYS A 40 15.14 5.04 1.66
CA CYS A 40 15.72 4.97 0.33
C CYS A 40 17.20 5.41 0.34
N LYS A 41 17.55 6.39 1.18
CA LYS A 41 18.88 7.01 1.25
C LYS A 41 19.99 6.02 1.58
N GLU A 42 19.69 4.99 2.38
CA GLU A 42 20.66 3.96 2.77
C GLU A 42 21.30 3.27 1.56
N CYS A 43 20.51 2.96 0.53
CA CYS A 43 20.98 2.31 -0.70
C CYS A 43 21.11 3.27 -1.89
N HIS A 44 20.37 4.37 -1.89
CA HIS A 44 20.24 5.30 -3.03
C HIS A 44 20.56 6.76 -2.66
N PRO A 45 21.75 7.07 -2.10
CA PRO A 45 22.08 8.42 -1.66
C PRO A 45 22.10 9.42 -2.81
N GLY A 46 22.66 9.07 -3.98
CA GLY A 46 22.72 9.99 -5.13
C GLY A 46 21.35 10.39 -5.69
N HIS A 47 20.36 9.49 -5.64
CA HIS A 47 19.00 9.82 -6.05
C HIS A 47 18.32 10.75 -5.04
N VAL A 48 18.54 10.53 -3.75
CA VAL A 48 18.04 11.41 -2.70
C VAL A 48 18.67 12.79 -2.82
N ASP A 49 19.99 12.89 -3.00
CA ASP A 49 20.69 14.17 -3.17
C ASP A 49 20.22 14.92 -4.42
N SER A 50 20.04 14.21 -5.54
CA SER A 50 19.45 14.79 -6.76
C SER A 50 18.05 15.33 -6.50
N TYR A 51 17.18 14.58 -5.81
CA TYR A 51 15.83 15.04 -5.48
C TYR A 51 15.87 16.28 -4.57
N LEU A 52 16.74 16.31 -3.56
CA LEU A 52 16.88 17.43 -2.63
C LEU A 52 17.31 18.74 -3.32
N SER A 53 17.96 18.66 -4.48
CA SER A 53 18.29 19.84 -5.30
C SER A 53 17.06 20.48 -5.96
N TRP A 54 15.97 19.74 -6.14
CA TRP A 54 14.77 20.23 -6.84
C TRP A 54 13.98 21.20 -5.96
N ILE A 55 13.23 22.09 -6.62
CA ILE A 55 12.33 23.02 -5.93
C ILE A 55 11.25 22.29 -5.12
N TYR A 56 10.81 21.13 -5.61
CA TYR A 56 9.73 20.33 -5.01
C TYR A 56 10.09 19.68 -3.68
N ALA A 57 11.39 19.46 -3.41
CA ALA A 57 11.84 18.96 -2.11
C ALA A 57 11.49 19.92 -0.95
N ARG A 58 11.17 21.18 -1.27
CA ARG A 58 10.79 22.22 -0.31
C ARG A 58 9.27 22.49 -0.27
N ASN A 59 8.45 21.65 -0.91
CA ASN A 59 6.99 21.86 -1.01
C ASN A 59 6.31 22.05 0.35
N PHE A 60 6.64 21.23 1.34
CA PHE A 60 6.05 21.37 2.68
C PHE A 60 6.47 22.69 3.36
N ARG A 61 7.75 23.08 3.19
CA ARG A 61 8.26 24.34 3.72
C ARG A 61 7.52 25.55 3.15
N VAL A 62 7.12 25.51 1.89
CA VAL A 62 6.33 26.59 1.27
C VAL A 62 5.01 26.81 1.99
N ILE A 63 4.27 25.75 2.30
CA ILE A 63 2.97 25.88 2.99
C ILE A 63 3.14 26.23 4.46
N GLN A 64 4.22 25.81 5.13
CA GLN A 64 4.58 26.28 6.47
C GLN A 64 4.78 27.80 6.52
N MET A 65 5.53 28.37 5.57
CA MET A 65 5.75 29.83 5.51
C MET A 65 4.45 30.61 5.29
N ARG A 66 3.43 29.97 4.74
CA ARG A 66 2.09 30.55 4.52
C ARG A 66 1.11 30.23 5.65
N LYS A 67 1.52 29.53 6.71
CA LYS A 67 0.65 29.03 7.79
C LYS A 67 -0.51 28.16 7.26
N LYS A 68 -0.20 27.32 6.28
CA LYS A 68 -1.11 26.42 5.56
C LYS A 68 -0.70 24.95 5.68
N ASP A 69 0.22 24.64 6.58
CA ASP A 69 0.72 23.31 6.90
C ASP A 69 -0.29 22.40 7.61
N HIS A 70 -1.46 22.93 7.97
CA HIS A 70 -2.60 22.17 8.51
C HIS A 70 -3.84 22.27 7.60
N ASP A 71 -3.71 22.91 6.43
CA ASP A 71 -4.83 23.10 5.51
C ASP A 71 -5.05 21.81 4.69
N PRO A 72 -6.19 21.12 4.85
CA PRO A 72 -6.47 19.88 4.12
C PRO A 72 -6.57 20.09 2.60
N GLY A 73 -6.71 21.33 2.11
CA GLY A 73 -6.62 21.66 0.69
C GLY A 73 -5.19 21.70 0.16
N CYS A 74 -4.18 21.85 1.03
CA CYS A 74 -2.77 21.96 0.64
C CYS A 74 -2.00 20.64 0.83
N LEU A 75 -2.31 19.89 1.89
CA LEU A 75 -1.62 18.67 2.28
C LEU A 75 -1.55 17.57 1.20
N PRO A 76 -2.60 17.31 0.39
CA PRO A 76 -2.57 16.26 -0.63
C PRO A 76 -1.46 16.41 -1.68
N CYS A 77 -1.05 17.65 -1.99
CA CYS A 77 -0.06 17.94 -3.02
C CYS A 77 1.33 18.30 -2.46
N HIS A 78 1.38 18.77 -1.21
CA HIS A 78 2.61 19.27 -0.59
C HIS A 78 3.28 18.29 0.38
N THR A 79 2.74 17.07 0.50
CA THR A 79 3.27 16.00 1.35
C THR A 79 3.29 14.67 0.63
N THR A 80 3.94 13.67 1.22
CA THR A 80 3.96 12.31 0.68
C THR A 80 2.89 11.46 1.36
N GLY A 81 1.93 10.96 0.58
CA GLY A 81 0.96 9.99 1.06
C GLY A 81 -0.07 10.53 2.05
N PHE A 82 -0.51 11.78 1.94
CA PHE A 82 -1.51 12.35 2.85
C PHE A 82 -2.75 11.46 3.00
N GLY A 83 -3.07 11.09 4.24
CA GLY A 83 -4.20 10.21 4.57
C GLY A 83 -4.06 8.77 4.05
N LYS A 84 -2.87 8.35 3.65
CA LYS A 84 -2.56 6.97 3.23
C LYS A 84 -1.71 6.26 4.30
N PRO A 85 -1.76 4.92 4.37
CA PRO A 85 -0.97 4.16 5.33
C PRO A 85 0.55 4.46 5.23
N GLY A 86 1.15 4.87 6.35
CA GLY A 86 2.56 5.26 6.44
C GLY A 86 2.91 6.64 5.85
N GLY A 87 1.92 7.37 5.33
CA GLY A 87 2.13 8.71 4.76
C GLY A 87 1.94 9.82 5.78
N PHE A 88 1.94 11.06 5.30
CA PHE A 88 1.78 12.26 6.11
C PHE A 88 0.41 12.32 6.82
N VAL A 89 0.42 12.68 8.11
CA VAL A 89 -0.76 12.84 9.00
C VAL A 89 -0.84 14.24 9.58
#